data_AF-A0A7S2PWX3-F1
#
_entry.id   AF-A0A7S2PWX3-F1
#
_cell.length_a   1.000
_cell.length_b   1.000
_cell.length_c   1.000
_cell.angle_alpha   90.00
_cell.angle_beta   90.00
_cell.angle_gamma   90.00
#
_symmetry.space_group_name_H-M   'P 1'
#
loop_
_entity.id
_entity.type
_entity.pdbx_description
1 polymer ?
#
loop_
_entity_poly.entity_id
_entity_poly.type
_entity_poly.pdbx_seq_one_letter_code
_entity_poly.pdbx_strand_id
1 'polypeptide(L)'
;RRAKVHDRADREAVLDAVSRDWQVLQSLPEAFRADAEIVLEAVARDWRALGFAAASARSDAELVLSAVRLDWRAWEFASREALADREVMLALVAQRGELLEFAKEAFQRDADVVAEAVRQNWRALAFAGERPRGDPRVVALATDQSSQALQYATPEVRA
;
A
#
# COMPACT_ATOMS: atom_id res chain seq x y z
N ARG A 1 27.86 -15.78 27.60
CA ARG A 1 27.76 -14.30 27.52
C ARG A 1 26.69 -13.99 26.49
N ARG A 2 25.55 -13.45 26.92
CA ARG A 2 24.37 -13.21 26.06
C ARG A 2 24.69 -12.16 25.01
N ALA A 3 24.30 -12.45 23.77
CA ALA A 3 24.41 -11.58 22.61
C ALA A 3 23.80 -10.21 22.95
N LYS A 4 24.64 -9.16 22.91
CA LYS A 4 24.13 -7.80 22.85
C LYS A 4 23.66 -7.57 21.42
N VAL A 5 22.38 -7.27 21.31
CA VAL A 5 21.78 -6.42 20.28
C VAL A 5 22.87 -5.47 19.74
N HIS A 6 23.10 -5.51 18.43
CA HIS A 6 24.20 -4.85 17.72
C HIS A 6 24.54 -3.47 18.31
N ASP A 7 25.83 -3.20 18.51
CA ASP A 7 26.30 -1.97 19.15
C ASP A 7 25.80 -0.73 18.39
N ARG A 8 25.67 0.41 19.07
CA ARG A 8 25.20 1.66 18.44
C ARG A 8 26.08 2.04 17.24
N ALA A 9 27.38 1.79 17.33
CA ALA A 9 28.34 2.03 16.26
C ALA A 9 28.06 1.14 15.02
N ASP A 10 27.70 -0.13 15.22
CA ASP A 10 27.33 -1.03 14.12
C ASP A 10 26.06 -0.53 13.42
N ARG A 11 25.10 -0.03 14.19
CA ARG A 11 23.84 0.53 13.66
C ARG A 11 24.07 1.80 12.83
N GLU A 12 24.87 2.73 13.33
CA GLU A 12 25.21 3.96 12.60
C GLU A 12 25.98 3.64 11.30
N ALA A 13 26.91 2.68 11.34
CA ALA A 13 27.62 2.22 10.14
C ALA A 13 26.67 1.56 9.12
N VAL A 14 25.68 0.79 9.59
CA VAL A 14 24.65 0.19 8.73
C VAL A 14 23.77 1.25 8.09
N LEU A 15 23.33 2.26 8.85
CA LEU A 15 22.55 3.38 8.30
C LEU A 15 23.35 4.15 7.24
N ASP A 16 24.62 4.46 7.49
CA ASP A 16 25.48 5.11 6.50
C ASP A 16 25.64 4.25 5.23
N ALA A 17 25.83 2.94 5.38
CA ALA A 17 25.94 2.02 4.25
C ALA A 17 24.64 1.97 3.42
N VAL A 18 23.50 1.79 4.08
CA VAL A 18 22.16 1.76 3.43
C VAL A 18 21.82 3.10 2.77
N SER A 19 22.22 4.21 3.38
CA SER A 19 22.04 5.54 2.80
C SER A 19 22.85 5.76 1.52
N ARG A 20 23.90 4.97 1.28
CA ARG A 20 24.67 5.05 0.02
C ARG A 20 24.17 4.04 -1.00
N ASP A 21 23.82 2.85 -0.53
CA ASP A 21 23.31 1.77 -1.35
C ASP A 21 22.26 0.96 -0.57
N TRP A 22 21.00 1.16 -0.94
CA TRP A 22 19.87 0.47 -0.30
C TRP A 22 19.91 -1.05 -0.51
N GLN A 23 20.60 -1.54 -1.56
CA GLN A 23 20.68 -2.98 -1.86
C GLN A 23 21.49 -3.74 -0.82
N VAL A 24 22.37 -3.05 -0.07
CA VAL A 24 23.13 -3.63 1.04
C VAL A 24 22.21 -4.29 2.06
N LEU A 25 20.98 -3.78 2.22
CA LEU A 25 19.95 -4.34 3.10
C LEU A 25 19.77 -5.85 2.91
N GLN A 26 19.85 -6.37 1.66
CA GLN A 26 19.70 -7.80 1.37
C GLN A 26 20.73 -8.67 2.09
N SER A 27 21.95 -8.15 2.26
CA SER A 27 23.07 -8.88 2.84
C SER A 27 23.14 -8.79 4.37
N LEU A 28 22.35 -7.90 4.97
CA LEU A 28 22.39 -7.66 6.41
C LEU A 28 21.74 -8.79 7.21
N PRO A 29 22.23 -9.05 8.44
CA PRO A 29 21.54 -9.88 9.42
C PRO A 29 20.07 -9.50 9.58
N GLU A 30 19.23 -10.51 9.84
CA GLU A 30 17.77 -10.32 9.97
C GLU A 30 17.40 -9.24 11.00
N ALA A 31 18.17 -9.10 12.09
CA ALA A 31 17.95 -8.06 13.10
C ALA A 31 17.96 -6.64 12.51
N PHE A 32 18.82 -6.34 11.53
CA PHE A 32 18.85 -5.05 10.85
C PHE A 32 17.77 -4.94 9.77
N ARG A 33 17.45 -6.06 9.09
CA ARG A 33 16.33 -6.13 8.13
C ARG A 33 14.97 -6.01 8.82
N ALA A 34 14.92 -6.18 10.14
CA ALA A 34 13.75 -5.98 10.99
C ALA A 34 13.74 -4.61 11.70
N ASP A 35 14.83 -3.84 11.65
CA ASP A 35 14.91 -2.51 12.27
C ASP A 35 14.19 -1.50 11.37
N ALA A 36 13.14 -0.89 11.91
CA ALA A 36 12.26 -0.03 11.13
C ALA A 36 12.98 1.19 10.54
N GLU A 37 13.94 1.79 11.25
CA GLU A 37 14.65 2.98 10.76
C GLU A 37 15.59 2.61 9.61
N ILE A 38 16.30 1.49 9.72
CA ILE A 38 17.19 1.00 8.66
C ILE A 38 16.40 0.62 7.41
N VAL A 39 15.28 -0.08 7.59
CA VAL A 39 14.40 -0.44 6.46
C VAL A 39 13.78 0.80 5.84
N LEU A 40 13.34 1.77 6.65
CA LEU A 40 12.77 3.01 6.16
C LEU A 40 13.78 3.83 5.36
N GLU A 41 15.03 3.94 5.83
CA GLU A 41 16.11 4.61 5.11
C GLU A 41 16.35 3.93 3.74
N ALA A 42 16.35 2.60 3.69
CA ALA A 42 16.47 1.86 2.44
C ALA A 42 15.29 2.11 1.49
N VAL A 43 14.06 2.02 2.02
CA VAL A 43 12.80 2.25 1.29
C VAL A 43 12.75 3.67 0.73
N ALA A 44 13.21 4.67 1.49
CA ALA A 44 13.24 6.07 1.06
C ALA A 44 14.09 6.27 -0.20
N ARG A 45 15.06 5.38 -0.49
CA ARG A 45 15.82 5.41 -1.74
C ARG A 45 15.15 4.62 -2.86
N ASP A 46 14.56 3.47 -2.52
CA ASP A 46 13.87 2.62 -3.48
C ASP A 46 12.83 1.71 -2.80
N TRP A 47 11.60 1.76 -3.29
CA TRP A 47 10.49 0.94 -2.78
C TRP A 47 10.78 -0.57 -2.79
N ARG A 48 11.66 -1.05 -3.69
CA ARG A 48 12.06 -2.46 -3.78
C ARG A 48 12.83 -2.93 -2.55
N ALA A 49 13.40 -2.03 -1.75
CA ALA A 49 14.07 -2.37 -0.50
C ALA A 49 13.16 -3.10 0.48
N LEU A 50 11.84 -2.84 0.45
CA LEU A 50 10.86 -3.56 1.27
C LEU A 50 10.92 -5.08 1.04
N GLY A 51 11.23 -5.52 -0.19
CA GLY A 51 11.39 -6.93 -0.53
C GLY A 51 12.55 -7.64 0.18
N PHE A 52 13.53 -6.88 0.68
CA PHE A 52 14.65 -7.40 1.46
C PHE A 52 14.41 -7.33 2.97
N ALA A 53 13.40 -6.58 3.42
CA ALA A 53 13.08 -6.46 4.83
C ALA A 53 12.63 -7.81 5.44
N ALA A 54 12.82 -7.96 6.74
CA ALA A 54 12.35 -9.11 7.49
C ALA A 54 10.81 -9.20 7.46
N ALA A 55 10.27 -10.37 7.73
CA ALA A 55 8.81 -10.58 7.70
C ALA A 55 8.06 -9.66 8.66
N SER A 56 8.65 -9.34 9.83
CA SER A 56 8.09 -8.39 10.78
C SER A 56 7.95 -6.98 10.20
N ALA A 57 8.99 -6.48 9.53
CA ALA A 57 8.99 -5.16 8.89
C ALA A 57 8.04 -5.09 7.68
N ARG A 58 7.88 -6.19 6.92
CA ARG A 58 6.89 -6.28 5.84
C ARG A 58 5.44 -6.34 6.33
N SER A 59 5.25 -6.56 7.63
CA SER A 59 3.95 -6.48 8.30
C SER A 59 3.71 -5.16 9.01
N ASP A 60 4.70 -4.26 9.02
CA ASP A 60 4.55 -2.92 9.56
C ASP A 60 3.84 -2.03 8.53
N ALA A 61 2.66 -1.54 8.88
CA ALA A 61 1.84 -0.73 7.99
C ALA A 61 2.51 0.61 7.63
N GLU A 62 3.30 1.23 8.52
CA GLU A 62 3.96 2.50 8.25
C GLU A 62 5.11 2.34 7.24
N LEU A 63 5.89 1.25 7.37
CA LEU A 63 6.95 0.92 6.41
C LEU A 63 6.36 0.56 5.05
N VAL A 64 5.32 -0.28 5.03
CA VAL A 64 4.62 -0.66 3.81
C VAL A 64 3.99 0.57 3.14
N LEU A 65 3.33 1.44 3.90
CA LEU A 65 2.75 2.68 3.40
C LEU A 65 3.84 3.58 2.77
N SER A 66 4.99 3.70 3.41
CA SER A 66 6.13 4.47 2.88
C SER A 66 6.62 3.92 1.54
N ALA A 67 6.74 2.59 1.41
CA ALA A 67 7.12 1.96 0.15
C ALA A 67 6.03 2.09 -0.93
N VAL A 68 4.77 1.88 -0.56
CA VAL A 68 3.62 2.02 -1.48
C VAL A 68 3.51 3.45 -2.01
N ARG A 69 3.74 4.47 -1.18
CA ARG A 69 3.72 5.88 -1.60
C ARG A 69 4.75 6.20 -2.69
N LEU A 70 5.85 5.44 -2.77
CA LEU A 70 6.83 5.56 -3.83
C LEU A 70 6.40 4.79 -5.09
N ASP A 71 5.88 3.58 -4.93
CA ASP A 71 5.33 2.79 -6.03
C ASP A 71 4.36 1.72 -5.53
N TRP A 72 3.16 1.68 -6.11
CA TRP A 72 2.12 0.70 -5.78
C TRP A 72 2.60 -0.76 -5.88
N ARG A 73 3.63 -1.06 -6.69
CA ARG A 73 4.20 -2.42 -6.82
C ARG A 73 4.83 -2.94 -5.52
N ALA A 74 5.12 -2.07 -4.56
CA ALA A 74 5.57 -2.47 -3.23
C ALA A 74 4.59 -3.40 -2.49
N TRP A 75 3.30 -3.38 -2.87
CA TRP A 75 2.28 -4.27 -2.31
C TRP A 75 2.62 -5.76 -2.45
N GLU A 76 3.43 -6.15 -3.45
CA GLU A 76 3.85 -7.54 -3.68
C GLU A 76 4.72 -8.08 -2.53
N PHE A 77 5.36 -7.18 -1.78
CA PHE A 77 6.22 -7.53 -0.65
C PHE A 77 5.49 -7.43 0.69
N ALA A 78 4.39 -6.68 0.76
CA ALA A 78 3.65 -6.44 1.98
C ALA A 78 2.93 -7.70 2.48
N SER A 79 2.78 -7.82 3.80
CA SER A 79 1.97 -8.88 4.38
C SER A 79 0.47 -8.59 4.22
N ARG A 80 -0.36 -9.63 4.41
CA ARG A 80 -1.82 -9.47 4.39
C ARG A 80 -2.33 -8.60 5.53
N GLU A 81 -1.59 -8.56 6.63
CA GLU A 81 -1.87 -7.74 7.80
C GLU A 81 -1.63 -6.25 7.47
N ALA A 82 -0.51 -5.91 6.83
CA ALA A 82 -0.23 -4.53 6.41
C ALA A 82 -1.20 -4.05 5.32
N LEU A 83 -1.55 -4.93 4.35
CA LEU A 83 -2.56 -4.61 3.33
C LEU A 83 -3.99 -4.49 3.87
N ALA A 84 -4.21 -4.90 5.13
CA ALA A 84 -5.48 -4.67 5.82
C ALA A 84 -5.57 -3.28 6.46
N ASP A 85 -4.50 -2.50 6.40
CA ASP A 85 -4.51 -1.11 6.84
C ASP A 85 -5.21 -0.22 5.81
N ARG A 86 -6.04 0.70 6.32
CA ARG A 86 -6.86 1.57 5.46
C ARG A 86 -6.02 2.60 4.72
N GLU A 87 -4.99 3.17 5.34
CA GLU A 87 -4.13 4.16 4.71
C GLU A 87 -3.28 3.54 3.61
N VAL A 88 -2.77 2.32 3.85
CA VAL A 88 -2.10 1.52 2.82
C VAL A 88 -3.03 1.29 1.63
N MET A 89 -4.27 0.86 1.87
CA MET A 89 -5.23 0.62 0.80
C MET A 89 -5.57 1.88 0.01
N LEU A 90 -5.79 3.01 0.69
CA LEU A 90 -6.01 4.31 0.04
C LEU A 90 -4.84 4.69 -0.86
N ALA A 91 -3.60 4.55 -0.38
CA ALA A 91 -2.40 4.85 -1.15
C ALA A 91 -2.24 3.95 -2.38
N LEU A 92 -2.65 2.68 -2.29
CA LEU A 92 -2.66 1.75 -3.42
C LEU A 92 -3.67 2.16 -4.48
N VAL A 93 -4.94 2.34 -4.09
CA VAL A 93 -6.00 2.64 -5.08
C VAL A 93 -5.87 4.03 -5.69
N ALA A 94 -5.27 4.98 -4.97
CA ALA A 94 -4.94 6.31 -5.51
C ALA A 94 -3.93 6.25 -6.66
N GLN A 95 -3.03 5.25 -6.67
CA GLN A 95 -2.09 5.02 -7.76
C GLN A 95 -2.64 4.06 -8.83
N ARG A 96 -3.39 3.05 -8.40
CA ARG A 96 -3.97 2.03 -9.28
C ARG A 96 -5.32 1.56 -8.75
N GLY A 97 -6.40 2.18 -9.23
CA GLY A 97 -7.78 1.95 -8.79
C GLY A 97 -8.27 0.51 -9.03
N GLU A 98 -7.69 -0.19 -10.01
CA GLU A 98 -7.94 -1.62 -10.26
C GLU A 98 -7.59 -2.51 -9.05
N LEU A 99 -6.69 -2.06 -8.16
CA LEU A 99 -6.31 -2.83 -6.98
C LEU A 99 -7.46 -3.00 -5.98
N LEU A 100 -8.55 -2.23 -6.12
CA LEU A 100 -9.78 -2.43 -5.36
C LEU A 100 -10.37 -3.85 -5.55
N GLU A 101 -10.13 -4.48 -6.71
CA GLU A 101 -10.51 -5.88 -6.97
C GLU A 101 -9.94 -6.85 -5.91
N PHE A 102 -8.71 -6.60 -5.46
CA PHE A 102 -8.00 -7.46 -4.51
C PHE A 102 -8.16 -7.02 -3.05
N ALA A 103 -8.82 -5.88 -2.83
CA ALA A 103 -9.05 -5.37 -1.49
C ALA A 103 -10.04 -6.27 -0.72
N LYS A 104 -9.93 -6.29 0.61
CA LYS A 104 -10.92 -6.95 1.47
C LYS A 104 -12.31 -6.36 1.22
N GLU A 105 -13.37 -7.16 1.35
CA GLU A 105 -14.75 -6.70 1.15
C GLU A 105 -15.11 -5.43 1.96
N ALA A 106 -14.50 -5.26 3.15
CA ALA A 106 -14.70 -4.06 3.96
C ALA A 106 -14.30 -2.78 3.21
N PHE A 107 -13.21 -2.79 2.44
CA PHE A 107 -12.75 -1.66 1.64
C PHE A 107 -13.54 -1.49 0.35
N GLN A 108 -13.99 -2.58 -0.27
CA GLN A 108 -14.92 -2.51 -1.41
C GLN A 108 -16.26 -1.87 -1.00
N ARG A 109 -16.65 -1.94 0.28
CA ARG A 109 -17.84 -1.30 0.83
C ARG A 109 -17.59 0.08 1.44
N ASP A 110 -16.32 0.50 1.57
CA ASP A 110 -15.94 1.82 2.07
C ASP A 110 -16.04 2.85 0.94
N ALA A 111 -17.01 3.75 1.06
CA ALA A 111 -17.30 4.73 0.01
C ALA A 111 -16.11 5.66 -0.29
N ASP A 112 -15.27 5.98 0.70
CA ASP A 112 -14.12 6.85 0.49
C ASP A 112 -13.01 6.12 -0.26
N VAL A 113 -12.74 4.85 0.09
CA VAL A 113 -11.75 4.02 -0.61
C VAL A 113 -12.20 3.77 -2.05
N VAL A 114 -13.48 3.44 -2.25
CA VAL A 114 -14.02 3.27 -3.61
C VAL A 114 -14.01 4.58 -4.37
N ALA A 115 -14.38 5.71 -3.76
CA ALA A 115 -14.32 7.00 -4.43
C ALA A 115 -12.90 7.32 -4.90
N GLU A 116 -11.88 7.03 -4.08
CA GLU A 116 -10.48 7.22 -4.45
C GLU A 116 -10.06 6.32 -5.62
N ALA A 117 -10.42 5.03 -5.56
CA ALA A 117 -10.18 4.09 -6.65
C ALA A 117 -10.86 4.54 -7.96
N VAL A 118 -12.11 5.01 -7.86
CA VAL A 118 -12.90 5.51 -8.99
C VAL A 118 -12.28 6.77 -9.57
N ARG A 119 -11.83 7.73 -8.74
CA ARG A 119 -11.13 8.94 -9.21
C ARG A 119 -9.90 8.58 -10.05
N GLN A 120 -9.17 7.54 -9.67
CA GLN A 120 -8.02 7.06 -10.41
C GLN A 120 -8.43 6.33 -11.71
N ASN A 121 -9.43 5.44 -11.64
CA ASN A 121 -9.98 4.74 -12.79
C ASN A 121 -11.46 4.39 -12.55
N TRP A 122 -12.36 5.02 -13.31
CA TRP A 122 -13.81 4.79 -13.20
C TRP A 122 -14.24 3.32 -13.24
N ARG A 123 -13.45 2.44 -13.89
CA ARG A 123 -13.72 0.99 -13.94
C ARG A 123 -13.65 0.33 -12.56
N ALA A 124 -12.98 0.96 -11.59
CA ALA A 124 -12.95 0.48 -10.21
C ALA A 124 -14.36 0.35 -9.59
N LEU A 125 -15.34 1.12 -10.08
CA LEU A 125 -16.74 1.00 -9.66
C LEU A 125 -17.30 -0.42 -9.85
N ALA A 126 -16.78 -1.18 -10.83
CA ALA A 126 -17.17 -2.57 -11.06
C ALA A 126 -16.84 -3.51 -9.89
N PHE A 127 -15.80 -3.18 -9.12
CA PHE A 127 -15.34 -3.97 -7.95
C PHE A 127 -15.93 -3.48 -6.63
N ALA A 128 -16.69 -2.39 -6.67
CA ALA A 128 -17.28 -1.82 -5.47
C ALA A 128 -18.43 -2.69 -4.94
N GLY A 129 -18.58 -2.68 -3.62
CA GLY A 129 -19.75 -3.20 -2.93
C GLY A 129 -21.03 -2.46 -3.34
N GLU A 130 -22.17 -3.01 -2.98
CA GLU A 130 -23.48 -2.44 -3.31
C GLU A 130 -23.65 -1.00 -2.79
N ARG A 131 -23.16 -0.72 -1.57
CA ARG A 131 -23.25 0.61 -0.94
C ARG A 131 -22.61 1.72 -1.79
N PRO A 132 -21.31 1.67 -2.18
CA PRO A 132 -20.76 2.69 -3.06
C PRO A 132 -21.36 2.71 -4.48
N ARG A 133 -21.78 1.56 -5.03
CA ARG A 133 -22.47 1.52 -6.33
C ARG A 133 -23.86 2.18 -6.31
N GLY A 134 -24.45 2.30 -5.13
CA GLY A 134 -25.69 3.03 -4.88
C GLY A 134 -25.48 4.44 -4.33
N ASP A 135 -24.24 4.90 -4.10
CA ASP A 135 -23.96 6.27 -3.66
C ASP A 135 -23.87 7.18 -4.89
N PRO A 136 -24.83 8.13 -5.07
CA PRO A 136 -24.82 9.01 -6.23
C PRO A 136 -23.53 9.83 -6.36
N ARG A 137 -22.85 10.13 -5.25
CA ARG A 137 -21.57 10.88 -5.27
C ARG A 137 -20.45 10.05 -5.89
N VAL A 138 -20.38 8.76 -5.56
CA VAL A 138 -19.36 7.85 -6.10
C VAL A 138 -19.67 7.52 -7.56
N VAL A 139 -20.93 7.28 -7.89
CA VAL A 139 -21.35 7.03 -9.27
C VAL A 139 -21.11 8.25 -10.15
N ALA A 140 -21.40 9.47 -9.66
CA ALA A 140 -21.11 10.71 -10.38
C ALA A 140 -19.62 10.84 -10.73
N LEU A 141 -18.72 10.57 -9.78
CA LEU A 141 -17.27 10.58 -10.02
C LEU A 141 -16.85 9.63 -11.15
N ALA A 142 -17.51 8.47 -11.25
CA ALA A 142 -17.24 7.50 -12.30
C ALA A 142 -17.82 7.95 -13.65
N THR A 143 -19.02 8.51 -13.66
CA THR A 143 -19.69 8.98 -14.88
C THR A 143 -19.07 10.22 -15.49
N ASP A 144 -18.47 11.08 -14.66
CA ASP A 144 -17.69 12.24 -15.11
C ASP A 144 -16.49 11.84 -15.97
N GLN A 145 -15.92 10.64 -15.72
CA GLN A 145 -14.86 10.07 -16.55
C GLN A 145 -15.41 9.28 -17.74
N SER A 146 -16.51 8.54 -17.54
CA SER A 146 -17.11 7.71 -18.58
C SER A 146 -18.57 7.40 -18.27
N SER A 147 -19.46 7.76 -19.19
CA SER A 147 -20.89 7.42 -19.09
C SER A 147 -21.16 5.91 -19.00
N GLN A 148 -20.22 5.07 -19.47
CA GLN A 148 -20.30 3.61 -19.34
C GLN A 148 -20.25 3.16 -17.87
N ALA A 149 -19.78 3.99 -16.94
CA ALA A 149 -19.75 3.68 -15.52
C ALA A 149 -21.15 3.42 -14.95
N LEU A 150 -22.20 4.01 -15.53
CA LEU A 150 -23.59 3.78 -15.13
C LEU A 150 -23.97 2.29 -15.16
N GLN A 151 -23.35 1.48 -16.03
CA GLN A 151 -23.65 0.05 -16.09
C GLN A 151 -23.37 -0.68 -14.76
N TYR A 152 -22.45 -0.14 -13.95
CA TYR A 152 -22.06 -0.69 -12.67
C TYR A 152 -22.87 -0.12 -11.49
N ALA A 153 -23.59 0.97 -11.66
CA ALA A 153 -24.43 1.54 -10.61
C ALA A 153 -25.61 0.63 -10.27
N THR A 154 -26.16 0.75 -9.05
CA THR A 154 -27.38 0.00 -8.69
C THR A 154 -28.58 0.49 -9.51
N PRO A 155 -29.63 -0.35 -9.71
CA PRO A 155 -30.82 0.05 -10.47
C PRO A 155 -31.43 1.38 -10.03
N GLU A 156 -31.39 1.69 -8.74
CA GLU A 156 -31.97 2.89 -8.14
C GLU A 156 -31.26 4.17 -8.59
N VAL A 157 -29.94 4.11 -8.86
CA VAL A 157 -29.16 5.25 -9.34
C VAL A 157 -29.20 5.36 -10.87
N ARG A 158 -29.52 4.28 -11.59
CA ARG A 158 -29.65 4.26 -13.06
C ARG A 158 -30.99 4.77 -13.57
N ALA A 159 -32.02 4.76 -12.73
CA ALA A 159 -33.39 5.15 -13.05
C ALA A 159 -33.54 6.68 -13.10
#